data_AF-A0A2T1N845-F1
#
_entry.id   AF-A0A2T1N845-F1
#
_cell.length_a   1.000
_cell.length_b   1.000
_cell.length_c   1.000
_cell.angle_alpha   90.00
_cell.angle_beta   90.00
_cell.angle_gamma   90.00
#
_symmetry.space_group_name_H-M   'P 1'
#
loop_
_entity.id
_entity.type
_entity.pdbx_description
1 polymer ?
#
loop_
_entity_poly.entity_id
_entity_poly.type
_entity_poly.pdbx_seq_one_letter_code
_entity_poly.pdbx_strand_id
1 'polypeptide(L)'
;MRRSKGRRLKATSGYIGFGNQSSVFTRTAKLPFSKMKTIYGEELERLNSKKTNSKQLQNQLTKAEKLEIKNRLNKEFATLRKKQLIAVCIAIILLSLLLFWINSLYFK
;
A
#
# COMPACT_ATOMS: atom_id res chain seq x y z
N MET A 1 21.14 11.16 17.97
CA MET A 1 20.53 12.50 17.77
C MET A 1 19.45 12.74 18.81
N ARG A 2 19.69 13.65 19.77
CA ARG A 2 18.75 13.98 20.86
C ARG A 2 17.56 14.78 20.30
N ARG A 3 16.35 14.25 20.46
CA ARG A 3 15.09 14.93 20.12
C ARG A 3 14.97 16.17 21.03
N SER A 4 15.14 17.37 20.47
CA SER A 4 14.97 18.60 21.22
C SER A 4 13.52 18.66 21.71
N LYS A 5 13.36 18.69 23.04
CA LYS A 5 12.08 18.82 23.71
C LYS A 5 11.60 20.24 23.42
N GLY A 6 10.68 20.38 22.46
CA GLY A 6 10.15 21.66 22.01
C GLY A 6 9.76 22.53 23.21
N ARG A 7 10.45 23.66 23.36
CA ARG A 7 10.25 24.63 24.43
C ARG A 7 8.84 25.21 24.23
N ARG A 8 7.89 24.86 25.10
CA ARG A 8 6.54 25.45 25.09
C ARG A 8 6.69 26.94 25.33
N LEU A 9 6.44 27.76 24.30
CA LEU A 9 6.34 29.19 24.46
C LEU A 9 5.13 29.46 25.35
N LYS A 10 5.40 29.93 26.58
CA LYS A 10 4.37 30.47 27.47
C LYS A 10 3.85 31.71 26.75
N ALA A 11 2.57 31.74 26.40
CA ALA A 11 1.95 32.92 25.80
C ALA A 11 2.08 34.06 26.82
N THR A 12 3.02 34.97 26.56
CA THR A 12 3.21 36.17 27.37
C THR A 12 1.95 37.01 27.25
N SER A 13 1.46 37.49 28.38
CA SER A 13 0.14 38.04 28.67
C SER A 13 -0.17 39.38 27.99
N GLY A 14 0.06 39.49 26.68
CA GLY A 14 -0.29 40.63 25.87
C GLY A 14 -1.65 40.42 25.21
N TYR A 15 -2.71 40.81 25.92
CA TYR A 15 -3.97 41.29 25.32
C TYR A 15 -4.84 40.28 24.55
N ILE A 16 -5.66 39.47 25.26
CA ILE A 16 -7.00 39.04 24.82
C ILE A 16 -7.88 38.87 26.07
N GLY A 17 -9.00 39.62 26.14
CA GLY A 17 -10.06 39.67 27.16
C GLY A 17 -10.03 38.70 28.35
N PHE A 18 -10.12 39.28 29.56
CA PHE A 18 -10.03 38.74 30.93
C PHE A 18 -11.06 37.65 31.32
N GLY A 19 -11.48 36.77 30.41
CA GLY A 19 -12.47 35.73 30.66
C GLY A 19 -12.20 34.37 29.98
N ASN A 20 -11.32 34.30 28.98
CA ASN A 20 -11.08 33.04 28.25
C ASN A 20 -9.79 32.36 28.67
N GLN A 21 -9.89 31.08 29.05
CA GLN A 21 -8.72 30.26 29.42
C GLN A 21 -7.76 30.15 28.24
N SER A 22 -6.49 30.53 28.42
CA SER A 22 -5.43 30.40 27.40
C SER A 22 -5.21 28.96 26.92
N SER A 23 -5.71 27.98 27.68
CA SER A 23 -5.76 26.56 27.31
C SER A 23 -6.57 26.30 26.03
N VAL A 24 -7.58 27.13 25.74
CA VAL A 24 -8.45 26.95 24.56
C VAL A 24 -7.74 27.33 23.27
N PHE A 25 -6.90 28.37 23.29
CA PHE A 25 -6.12 28.81 22.12
C PHE A 25 -4.84 27.99 21.90
N THR A 26 -4.32 27.38 22.97
CA THR A 26 -3.09 26.57 22.91
C THR A 26 -3.35 25.07 22.78
N ARG A 27 -4.62 24.63 22.81
CA ARG A 27 -4.94 23.21 22.64
C ARG A 27 -4.64 22.75 21.23
N THR A 28 -3.93 21.64 21.11
CA THR A 28 -3.84 20.91 19.85
C THR A 28 -5.19 20.30 19.52
N ALA A 29 -5.62 20.38 18.26
CA ALA A 29 -6.86 19.77 17.82
C ALA A 29 -6.80 18.25 18.08
N LYS A 30 -7.78 17.71 18.83
CA LYS A 30 -7.91 16.27 18.98
C LYS A 30 -8.32 15.68 17.63
N LEU A 31 -7.56 14.71 17.14
CA LEU A 31 -7.95 14.01 15.92
C LEU A 31 -9.29 13.29 16.16
N PRO A 32 -10.31 13.56 15.32
CA PRO A 32 -11.58 12.85 15.41
C PRO A 32 -11.34 11.35 15.20
N PHE A 33 -12.14 10.52 15.88
CA PHE A 33 -12.06 9.05 15.82
C PHE A 33 -10.72 8.43 16.26
N SER A 34 -9.83 9.17 16.91
CA SER A 34 -8.57 8.60 17.44
C SER A 34 -8.80 7.41 18.37
N LYS A 35 -9.79 7.48 19.27
CA LYS A 35 -10.17 6.37 20.14
C LYS A 35 -10.71 5.16 19.38
N MET A 36 -11.60 5.39 18.40
CA MET A 36 -12.15 4.31 17.56
C MET A 36 -11.05 3.63 16.76
N LYS A 37 -10.12 4.40 16.17
CA LYS A 37 -8.97 3.86 15.44
C LYS A 37 -8.12 2.94 16.33
N THR A 38 -7.92 3.30 17.59
CA THR A 38 -7.17 2.46 18.53
C THR A 38 -7.93 1.17 18.85
N ILE A 39 -9.22 1.27 19.21
CA ILE A 39 -10.06 0.12 19.56
C ILE A 39 -10.16 -0.85 18.38
N TYR A 40 -10.54 -0.37 17.20
CA TYR A 40 -10.64 -1.22 16.01
C TYR A 40 -9.28 -1.68 15.51
N GLY A 41 -8.21 -0.91 15.72
CA GLY A 41 -6.85 -1.33 15.41
C GLY A 41 -6.41 -2.52 16.26
N GLU A 42 -6.71 -2.51 17.55
CA GLU A 42 -6.41 -3.58 18.50
C GLU A 42 -7.27 -4.83 18.24
N GLU A 43 -8.57 -4.65 17.97
CA GLU A 43 -9.46 -5.74 17.56
C GLU A 43 -9.01 -6.38 16.24
N LEU A 44 -8.61 -5.56 15.26
CA LEU A 44 -8.11 -6.04 13.97
C LEU A 44 -6.80 -6.82 14.13
N GLU A 45 -5.91 -6.40 15.03
CA GLU A 45 -4.66 -7.11 15.33
C GLU A 45 -4.90 -8.43 16.07
N ARG A 46 -5.89 -8.46 16.97
CA ARG A 46 -6.35 -9.69 17.65
C ARG A 46 -6.97 -10.69 16.67
N LEU A 47 -7.84 -10.23 15.78
CA LEU A 47 -8.50 -11.04 14.75
C LEU A 47 -7.52 -11.52 13.67
N ASN A 48 -6.53 -10.71 13.31
CA ASN A 48 -5.50 -11.08 12.35
C ASN A 48 -4.28 -11.75 12.98
N SER A 49 -4.30 -12.17 14.25
CA SER A 49 -3.15 -12.79 14.94
C SER A 49 -2.49 -13.97 14.19
N LYS A 50 -3.18 -14.61 13.23
CA LYS A 50 -2.61 -15.63 12.32
C LYS A 50 -1.96 -15.07 11.03
N LYS A 51 -2.22 -13.80 10.70
CA LYS A 51 -1.76 -13.06 9.50
C LYS A 51 -0.85 -11.88 9.83
N THR A 52 -0.74 -11.48 11.11
CA THR A 52 0.05 -10.32 11.57
C THR A 52 1.51 -10.66 11.88
N ASN A 53 2.18 -11.41 10.99
CA ASN A 53 3.63 -11.22 10.82
C ASN A 53 3.93 -10.13 9.77
N SER A 54 2.91 -9.50 9.19
CA SER A 54 3.10 -8.54 8.09
C SER A 54 3.53 -7.14 8.52
N LYS A 55 3.20 -6.68 9.74
CA LYS A 55 3.61 -5.34 10.21
C LYS A 55 4.98 -5.33 10.90
N GLN A 56 5.40 -6.43 11.53
CA GLN A 56 6.70 -6.51 12.20
C GLN A 56 7.84 -6.89 11.24
N LEU A 57 7.52 -7.53 10.10
CA LEU A 57 8.47 -7.86 9.03
C LEU A 57 8.69 -6.73 8.00
N GLN A 58 8.11 -5.54 8.23
CA GLN A 58 8.42 -4.35 7.41
C GLN A 58 9.66 -3.60 7.91
N ASN A 59 10.29 -4.06 8.98
CA ASN A 59 11.53 -3.50 9.50
C ASN A 59 12.75 -4.12 8.79
N GLN A 60 13.33 -3.30 7.90
CA GLN A 60 14.72 -3.33 7.44
C GLN A 60 15.16 -4.47 6.51
N LEU A 61 14.45 -4.67 5.39
CA LEU A 61 15.15 -5.24 4.23
C LEU A 61 16.23 -4.26 3.76
N THR A 62 17.48 -4.71 3.77
CA THR A 62 18.61 -3.99 3.19
C THR A 62 18.40 -3.77 1.69
N LYS A 63 19.10 -2.80 1.10
CA LYS A 63 18.99 -2.52 -0.34
C LYS A 63 19.32 -3.76 -1.20
N ALA A 64 20.24 -4.60 -0.73
CA ALA A 64 20.64 -5.84 -1.40
C ALA A 64 19.49 -6.87 -1.41
N GLU A 65 18.84 -7.11 -0.28
CA GLU A 65 17.72 -8.06 -0.19
C GLU A 65 16.52 -7.63 -1.05
N LYS A 66 16.23 -6.32 -1.10
CA LYS A 66 15.18 -5.79 -1.99
C LYS A 66 15.49 -6.04 -3.46
N LEU A 67 16.76 -5.92 -3.84
CA LEU A 67 17.20 -6.16 -5.21
C LEU A 67 17.13 -7.64 -5.56
N GLU A 68 17.48 -8.52 -4.62
CA GLU A 68 17.35 -9.97 -4.80
C GLU A 68 15.89 -10.39 -4.99
N ILE A 69 14.98 -9.90 -4.15
CA ILE A 69 13.54 -10.17 -4.27
C ILE A 69 13.00 -9.64 -5.61
N LYS A 70 13.38 -8.42 -5.99
CA LYS A 70 13.00 -7.84 -7.30
C LYS A 70 13.47 -8.73 -8.44
N ASN A 71 14.70 -9.24 -8.39
CA ASN A 71 15.24 -10.11 -9.43
C ASN A 71 14.55 -11.47 -9.49
N ARG A 72 14.19 -12.06 -8.34
CA ARG A 72 13.40 -13.30 -8.28
C ARG A 72 12.03 -13.09 -8.93
N LEU A 73 11.31 -12.04 -8.54
CA LEU A 73 10.01 -11.69 -9.13
C LEU A 73 10.11 -11.44 -10.64
N ASN A 74 11.12 -10.69 -11.09
CA ASN A 74 11.33 -10.44 -12.51
C ASN A 74 11.55 -11.72 -13.32
N LYS A 75 12.27 -12.71 -12.78
CA LYS A 75 12.46 -14.02 -13.42
C LYS A 75 11.13 -14.78 -13.53
N GLU A 76 10.35 -14.80 -12.47
CA GLU A 76 9.03 -15.43 -12.47
C GLU A 76 8.09 -14.77 -13.50
N PHE A 77 7.99 -13.45 -13.49
CA PHE A 77 7.18 -12.71 -14.47
C PHE A 77 7.68 -12.90 -15.90
N ALA A 78 8.99 -13.00 -16.13
CA ALA A 78 9.53 -13.26 -17.47
C ALA A 78 9.08 -14.63 -18.01
N THR A 79 9.06 -15.67 -17.17
CA THR A 79 8.60 -17.00 -17.59
C THR A 79 7.09 -17.03 -17.85
N LEU A 80 6.29 -16.34 -17.02
CA LEU A 80 4.85 -16.20 -17.23
C LEU A 80 4.53 -15.46 -18.53
N ARG A 81 5.23 -14.35 -18.80
CA ARG A 81 5.06 -13.58 -20.05
C ARG A 81 5.39 -14.41 -21.29
N LYS A 82 6.46 -15.22 -21.25
CA LYS A 82 6.80 -16.14 -22.35
C LYS A 82 5.68 -17.16 -22.61
N LYS A 83 5.15 -17.77 -21.55
CA LYS A 83 4.02 -18.71 -21.66
C LYS A 83 2.76 -18.04 -22.21
N GLN A 84 2.45 -16.82 -21.75
CA GLN A 84 1.33 -16.04 -22.27
C GLN A 84 1.50 -15.69 -23.75
N LEU A 85 2.69 -15.26 -24.17
CA LEU A 85 2.97 -14.97 -25.58
C LEU A 85 2.78 -16.21 -26.47
N ILE A 86 3.27 -17.37 -26.04
CA ILE A 86 3.09 -18.63 -26.77
C ILE A 86 1.60 -18.97 -26.91
N ALA A 87 0.83 -18.85 -25.83
CA ALA A 87 -0.61 -19.12 -25.84
C ALA A 87 -1.37 -18.18 -26.80
N VAL A 88 -1.02 -16.88 -26.81
CA VAL A 88 -1.60 -15.90 -27.73
C VAL A 88 -1.25 -16.22 -29.18
N CYS A 89 0.00 -16.58 -29.48
CA CYS A 89 0.40 -16.98 -30.83
C CYS A 89 -0.41 -18.20 -31.32
N ILE A 90 -0.57 -19.22 -30.48
CA ILE A 90 -1.36 -20.42 -30.81
C ILE A 90 -2.83 -20.03 -31.07
N ALA A 91 -3.41 -19.17 -30.23
CA ALA A 91 -4.79 -18.72 -30.41
C ALA A 91 -5.00 -18.00 -31.74
N ILE A 92 -4.04 -17.14 -32.16
CA ILE A 92 -4.09 -16.44 -33.45
C ILE A 92 -4.03 -17.43 -34.62
N ILE A 93 -3.15 -18.43 -34.54
CA ILE A 93 -3.02 -19.46 -35.59
C ILE A 93 -4.31 -20.28 -35.70
N LEU A 94 -4.91 -20.67 -34.58
CA LEU A 94 -6.17 -21.42 -34.60
C LEU A 94 -7.31 -20.57 -35.18
N LEU A 95 -7.36 -19.27 -34.84
CA LEU A 95 -8.35 -18.36 -35.39
C LEU A 95 -8.20 -18.19 -36.91
N SER A 96 -6.97 -18.04 -37.40
CA SER A 96 -6.72 -17.89 -38.84
C SER A 96 -7.07 -19.15 -39.63
N LEU A 97 -6.74 -20.33 -39.10
CA LEU A 97 -7.14 -21.61 -39.69
C LEU A 97 -8.66 -21.77 -39.73
N LEU A 98 -9.35 -21.38 -38.66
CA LEU A 98 -10.80 -21.45 -38.59
C LEU A 98 -11.46 -20.52 -39.62
N LEU A 99 -10.97 -19.28 -39.74
CA LEU A 99 -11.42 -18.34 -40.77
C LEU A 99 -11.14 -18.84 -42.19
N PHE A 100 -9.97 -19.45 -42.43
CA PHE A 100 -9.64 -20.06 -43.71
C PHE A 100 -10.59 -21.21 -44.05
N TRP A 101 -10.88 -22.08 -43.07
CA TRP A 101 -11.79 -23.20 -43.24
C TRP A 101 -13.22 -22.74 -43.55
N ILE A 102 -13.72 -21.73 -42.84
CA ILE A 102 -15.02 -21.10 -43.12
C ILE A 102 -15.04 -20.54 -44.55
N ASN A 103 -14.04 -19.73 -44.93
CA ASN A 103 -13.98 -19.16 -46.27
C ASN A 103 -13.96 -20.26 -47.35
N SER A 104 -13.17 -21.32 -47.15
CA SER A 104 -13.11 -22.47 -48.06
C SER A 104 -14.46 -23.21 -48.20
N LEU A 105 -15.28 -23.22 -47.14
CA LEU A 105 -16.61 -23.82 -47.15
C LEU A 105 -17.68 -22.94 -47.82
N TYR A 106 -17.60 -21.61 -47.65
CA TYR A 106 -18.57 -20.65 -48.18
C TYR A 106 -18.27 -20.18 -49.61
N PHE A 107 -17.01 -20.24 -50.07
CA PHE A 107 -16.59 -19.84 -51.42
C PHE A 107 -16.40 -21.04 -52.37
N LYS A 108 -17.07 -22.16 -52.06
CA LYS A 108 -17.17 -23.34 -52.92
C LYS A 108 -18.52 -23.34 -53.63
#